data_AF-A0A061RDX7-F1
#
_entry.id   AF-A0A061RDX7-F1
#
_cell.length_a   1.000
_cell.length_b   1.000
_cell.length_c   1.000
_cell.angle_alpha   90.00
_cell.angle_beta   90.00
_cell.angle_gamma   90.00
#
_symmetry.space_group_name_H-M   'P 1'
#
loop_
_entity.id
_entity.type
_entity.pdbx_description
1 polymer ?
#
loop_
_entity_poly.entity_id
_entity_poly.type
_entity_poly.pdbx_seq_one_letter_code
_entity_poly.pdbx_strand_id
1 'polypeptide(L)'
;AVEEASPSGSVVCHGPVTQAHFLKSLGIDLRLEQLLKVTDEAQAAQLKQGHARLIGSRATGDVDDGMGQTYKAMAIAHRRLGTPVPF
;
A
#
# COMPACT_ATOMS: atom_id res chain seq x y z
N ALA A 1 18.38 2.45 2.82
CA ALA A 1 17.85 2.29 1.45
C ALA A 1 19.04 2.34 0.49
N VAL A 2 19.14 1.38 -0.42
CA VAL A 2 20.22 1.36 -1.43
C VAL A 2 19.72 2.20 -2.61
N GLU A 3 20.42 3.30 -2.90
CA GLU A 3 20.11 4.23 -3.99
C GLU A 3 20.78 3.71 -5.26
N GLU A 4 20.07 2.90 -6.05
CA GLU A 4 20.52 2.51 -7.38
C GLU A 4 20.21 3.66 -8.36
N ALA A 5 21.25 4.42 -8.72
CA ALA A 5 21.16 5.60 -9.56
C ALA A 5 20.82 5.25 -11.02
N SER A 6 19.80 5.93 -11.59
CA SER A 6 19.41 5.80 -12.99
C SER A 6 20.42 6.53 -13.91
N PRO A 7 20.73 6.02 -15.13
CA PRO A 7 21.83 6.49 -15.98
C PRO A 7 21.71 7.93 -16.53
N SER A 8 20.65 8.66 -16.18
CA SER A 8 20.40 10.06 -16.56
C SER A 8 20.39 11.03 -15.37
N GLY A 9 20.94 10.63 -14.21
CA GLY A 9 21.38 11.46 -13.06
C GLY A 9 20.34 12.38 -12.38
N SER A 10 19.13 12.47 -12.94
CA SER A 10 18.09 13.42 -12.57
C SER A 10 16.93 12.77 -11.82
N VAL A 11 16.82 11.44 -11.86
CA VAL A 11 15.75 10.67 -11.22
C VAL A 11 16.30 9.72 -10.14
N VAL A 12 15.48 9.48 -9.13
CA VAL A 12 15.73 8.58 -7.99
C VAL A 12 14.56 7.59 -7.91
N CYS A 13 14.88 6.33 -7.63
CA CYS A 13 13.92 5.27 -7.39
C CYS A 13 13.70 5.10 -5.88
N HIS A 14 12.44 5.06 -5.45
CA HIS A 14 12.04 4.83 -4.06
C HIS A 14 11.24 3.54 -3.93
N GLY A 15 11.59 2.70 -2.95
CA GLY A 15 11.09 1.32 -2.83
C GLY A 15 12.03 0.28 -3.49
N PRO A 16 11.52 -0.89 -3.92
CA PRO A 16 10.13 -1.30 -3.83
C PRO A 16 9.72 -1.64 -2.40
N VAL A 17 8.46 -1.35 -2.04
CA VAL A 17 7.81 -1.79 -0.79
C VAL A 17 6.63 -2.69 -1.11
N THR A 18 6.15 -3.46 -0.14
CA THR A 18 4.92 -4.25 -0.32
C THR A 18 3.69 -3.34 -0.41
N GLN A 19 2.66 -3.79 -1.13
CA GLN A 19 1.38 -3.07 -1.21
C GLN A 19 0.80 -2.85 0.20
N ALA A 20 0.86 -3.87 1.06
CA ALA A 20 0.43 -3.75 2.45
C ALA A 20 1.18 -2.62 3.17
N HIS A 21 2.51 -2.57 3.06
CA HIS A 21 3.31 -1.51 3.68
C HIS A 21 2.91 -0.14 3.14
N PHE A 22 2.90 0.03 1.81
CA PHE A 22 2.55 1.28 1.15
C PHE A 22 1.18 1.82 1.59
N LEU A 23 0.13 0.98 1.53
CA LEU A 23 -1.23 1.40 1.88
C LEU A 23 -1.40 1.66 3.38
N LYS A 24 -0.75 0.88 4.24
CA LYS A 24 -0.76 1.11 5.69
C LYS A 24 -0.07 2.42 6.06
N SER A 25 1.07 2.72 5.44
CA SER A 25 1.78 3.98 5.66
C SER A 25 0.99 5.21 5.17
N LEU A 26 0.05 5.04 4.23
CA LEU A 26 -0.92 6.08 3.84
C LEU A 26 -2.18 6.14 4.72
N GLY A 27 -2.29 5.30 5.75
CA GLY A 27 -3.39 5.34 6.70
C GLY A 27 -4.67 4.65 6.21
N ILE A 28 -4.56 3.59 5.39
CA ILE A 28 -5.74 2.84 4.94
C ILE A 28 -6.57 2.24 6.10
N ASP A 29 -5.91 1.87 7.21
CA ASP A 29 -6.57 1.36 8.42
C ASP A 29 -7.46 2.44 9.05
N LEU A 30 -6.92 3.65 9.24
CA LEU A 30 -7.67 4.81 9.73
C LEU A 30 -8.83 5.16 8.80
N ARG A 31 -8.62 5.07 7.49
CA ARG A 31 -9.70 5.32 6.51
C ARG A 31 -10.82 4.30 6.64
N LEU A 32 -10.51 3.01 6.80
CA LEU A 32 -11.51 1.98 7.04
C LEU A 32 -12.32 2.28 8.29
N GLU A 33 -11.66 2.62 9.41
CA GLU A 33 -12.34 2.99 10.66
C GLU A 33 -13.33 4.14 10.49
N GLN A 34 -12.97 5.19 9.73
CA GLN A 34 -13.88 6.31 9.49
C GLN A 34 -15.06 5.92 8.60
N LEU A 35 -14.85 5.07 7.59
CA LEU A 35 -15.93 4.60 6.73
C LEU A 35 -16.94 3.75 7.51
N LEU A 36 -16.46 2.83 8.36
CA LEU A 36 -17.32 1.94 9.13
C LEU A 36 -18.26 2.68 10.12
N LYS A 37 -18.01 3.94 10.44
CA LYS A 37 -18.89 4.74 11.30
C LYS A 37 -20.18 5.20 10.62
N VAL A 38 -20.19 5.24 9.29
CA VAL A 38 -21.28 5.88 8.52
C VAL A 38 -21.96 4.94 7.52
N THR A 39 -21.52 3.68 7.46
CA THR A 39 -22.03 2.69 6.49
C THR A 39 -22.97 1.68 7.14
N ASP A 40 -23.91 1.16 6.36
CA ASP A 40 -24.75 0.02 6.76
C ASP A 40 -23.94 -1.29 6.86
N GLU A 41 -24.57 -2.35 7.36
CA GLU A 41 -23.91 -3.65 7.58
C GLU A 41 -23.40 -4.29 6.28
N ALA A 42 -24.17 -4.17 5.20
CA ALA A 42 -23.82 -4.76 3.91
C ALA A 42 -22.56 -4.07 3.33
N GLN A 43 -22.52 -2.75 3.37
CA GLN A 43 -21.39 -1.97 2.93
C GLN A 43 -20.18 -2.14 3.86
N ALA A 44 -20.40 -2.25 5.17
CA ALA A 44 -19.34 -2.53 6.13
C ALA A 44 -18.63 -3.87 5.86
N ALA A 45 -19.39 -4.92 5.50
CA ALA A 45 -18.83 -6.21 5.12
C ALA A 45 -17.97 -6.10 3.85
N GLN A 46 -18.46 -5.38 2.83
CA GLN A 46 -17.70 -5.13 1.60
C GLN A 46 -16.41 -4.36 1.85
N LEU A 47 -16.44 -3.34 2.72
CA LEU A 47 -15.27 -2.55 3.08
C LEU A 47 -14.22 -3.39 3.79
N LYS A 48 -14.62 -4.23 4.75
CA LYS A 48 -13.71 -5.14 5.46
C LYS A 48 -13.09 -6.16 4.51
N GLN A 49 -13.87 -6.76 3.62
CA GLN A 49 -13.37 -7.70 2.63
C GLN A 49 -12.40 -7.03 1.64
N GLY A 50 -12.75 -5.85 1.14
CA GLY A 50 -11.89 -5.08 0.24
C GLY A 50 -10.56 -4.70 0.88
N HIS A 51 -10.60 -4.25 2.14
CA HIS A 51 -9.41 -3.94 2.92
C HIS A 51 -8.54 -5.19 3.15
N ALA A 52 -9.13 -6.30 3.58
CA ALA A 52 -8.42 -7.57 3.77
C ALA A 52 -7.76 -8.05 2.48
N ARG A 53 -8.44 -7.93 1.33
CA ARG A 53 -7.83 -8.22 0.02
C ARG A 53 -6.62 -7.32 -0.23
N LEU A 54 -6.71 -6.02 0.02
CA LEU A 54 -5.63 -5.07 -0.30
C LEU A 54 -4.37 -5.22 0.57
N ILE A 55 -4.52 -5.50 1.87
CA ILE A 55 -3.39 -5.50 2.81
C ILE A 55 -3.05 -6.89 3.38
N GLY A 56 -3.91 -7.89 3.17
CA GLY A 56 -3.74 -9.25 3.66
C GLY A 56 -2.59 -10.00 2.97
N SER A 57 -2.20 -11.12 3.57
CA SER A 57 -1.14 -12.00 3.07
C SER A 57 -1.74 -13.35 2.69
N ARG A 58 -1.34 -13.91 1.55
CA ARG A 58 -1.65 -15.30 1.17
C ARG A 58 -0.98 -16.35 2.05
N ALA A 59 0.06 -15.97 2.81
CA ALA A 59 0.90 -16.92 3.55
C ALA A 59 0.19 -17.57 4.76
N THR A 60 -0.97 -17.06 5.18
CA THR A 60 -1.69 -17.55 6.37
C THR A 60 -2.78 -18.57 6.07
N GLY A 61 -3.08 -18.88 4.80
CA GLY A 61 -3.99 -19.97 4.41
C GLY A 61 -5.48 -19.73 4.69
N ASP A 62 -5.89 -18.50 5.02
CA ASP A 62 -7.30 -18.15 5.15
C ASP A 62 -7.96 -17.95 3.78
N VAL A 63 -9.27 -18.21 3.72
CA VAL A 63 -10.10 -18.32 2.51
C VAL A 63 -10.23 -17.00 1.71
N ASP A 64 -9.69 -15.89 2.23
CA ASP A 64 -9.62 -14.59 1.57
C ASP A 64 -8.15 -14.19 1.26
N ASP A 65 -7.60 -14.77 0.20
CA ASP A 65 -6.25 -14.53 -0.35
C ASP A 65 -5.97 -13.03 -0.60
N GLY A 66 -5.27 -12.38 0.34
CA GLY A 66 -4.88 -10.97 0.22
C GLY A 66 -3.65 -10.74 -0.68
N MET A 67 -3.62 -9.63 -1.40
CA MET A 67 -2.54 -9.24 -2.34
C MET A 67 -1.43 -8.40 -1.70
N GLY A 68 -1.56 -8.06 -0.42
CA GLY A 68 -0.71 -7.10 0.28
C GLY A 68 0.78 -7.45 0.29
N GLN A 69 1.12 -8.75 0.37
CA GLN A 69 2.52 -9.21 0.34
C GLN A 69 3.06 -9.45 -1.08
N THR A 70 2.21 -9.88 -2.01
CA THR A 70 2.63 -10.22 -3.37
C THR A 70 2.88 -8.96 -4.19
N TYR A 71 1.95 -8.01 -4.14
CA TYR A 71 2.03 -6.77 -4.92
C TYR A 71 3.05 -5.80 -4.31
N LYS A 72 3.70 -5.02 -5.16
CA LYS A 72 4.76 -4.06 -4.79
C LYS A 72 4.44 -2.68 -5.34
N ALA A 73 4.94 -1.66 -4.65
CA ALA A 73 4.90 -0.27 -5.11
C ALA A 73 6.33 0.27 -5.19
N MET A 74 6.59 1.10 -6.20
CA MET A 74 7.81 1.91 -6.31
C MET A 74 7.46 3.27 -6.91
N ALA A 75 8.24 4.28 -6.57
CA ALA A 75 8.16 5.60 -7.21
C ALA A 75 9.47 5.92 -7.92
N ILE A 76 9.34 6.53 -9.09
CA ILE A 76 10.48 7.11 -9.84
C ILE A 76 10.20 8.60 -9.92
N ALA A 77 11.02 9.39 -9.23
CA ALA A 77 10.81 10.83 -9.09
C ALA A 77 12.08 11.60 -9.43
N HIS A 78 11.93 12.85 -9.85
CA HIS A 78 13.10 13.71 -10.02
C HIS A 78 13.74 13.96 -8.64
N ARG A 79 15.06 13.87 -8.55
CA ARG A 79 15.85 14.06 -7.32
C ARG A 79 15.61 15.37 -6.55
N ARG A 80 14.97 16.36 -7.19
CA ARG A 80 14.65 17.67 -6.59
C ARG A 80 13.33 17.66 -5.82
N LEU A 81 12.50 16.64 -5.99
CA LEU A 81 11.17 16.53 -5.36
C LEU A 81 11.20 15.90 -3.97
N GLY A 82 12.38 15.46 -3.50
CA GLY A 82 12.51 14.70 -2.25
C GLY A 82 11.90 13.30 -2.36
N THR A 83 11.84 12.60 -1.23
CA THR A 83 11.22 11.27 -1.16
C THR A 83 9.70 11.39 -1.18
N PRO A 84 9.00 10.77 -2.15
CA PRO A 84 7.55 10.76 -2.17
C PRO A 84 6.99 10.00 -0.97
N VAL A 85 6.03 10.59 -0.24
CA VAL A 85 5.26 9.85 0.76
C VAL A 85 4.52 8.71 0.06
N PRO A 86 4.50 7.47 0.59
CA PRO A 86 5.03 6.98 1.86
C PRO A 86 6.31 6.11 1.69
N PHE A 87 7.11 6.36 0.67
CA PHE A 87 8.29 5.57 0.35
C PHE A 87 9.50 5.89 1.23
#